data_AF-A0A8J5SKN6-F1
#
_entry.id   AF-A0A8J5SKN6-F1
#
_cell.length_a   1.000
_cell.length_b   1.000
_cell.length_c   1.000
_cell.angle_alpha   90.00
_cell.angle_beta   90.00
_cell.angle_gamma   90.00
#
_symmetry.space_group_name_H-M   'P 1'
#
loop_
_entity.id
_entity.type
_entity.pdbx_description
1 polymer ?
#
loop_
_entity_poly.entity_id
_entity_poly.type
_entity_poly.pdbx_seq_one_letter_code
_entity_poly.pdbx_strand_id
1 'polypeptide(L)'
;MEVATTVVVAPAPAADDKALQQKLFELKMNPSAAPAPAPAKKASAKPAAKKKLAGGSGGYVLEDVPHLTDYLPNLQSFPNPLQNHPAYSVVKQYFVNADDTVAKKIVVHKSSARGTHFRRAGPRQRVYFQPDEVSAAIVTCGGLCPGLNTVVREIVCGLHDMYGVTSVVGIEGGYKGFYARNTVELTPRSVNDIHKRGGTVLGTSRGGQDTAKIVDSIQDRGINQVYIIGGDGTQKGAATIHEEIQRRGLKCAVVGVPKTIDNDIAVIDKSFGFDTAVEEAQRAINAAHVEAESAENGVGVVKLMGRNSGFIAMYATLASRDVDCCLIPESPFYLDGKGGLSSSSPRSGSATTATW
;
A
#
# COMPACT_ATOMS: atom_id res chain seq x y z
N MET A 1 -5.02 7.42 -14.43
CA MET A 1 -6.01 8.23 -13.72
C MET A 1 -5.87 7.98 -12.22
N GLU A 2 -5.05 8.79 -11.56
CA GLU A 2 -5.43 9.29 -10.22
C GLU A 2 -6.55 10.28 -10.50
N VAL A 3 -7.73 10.05 -9.94
CA VAL A 3 -8.87 10.92 -10.21
C VAL A 3 -8.77 12.06 -9.20
N ALA A 4 -8.44 13.23 -9.74
CA ALA A 4 -8.44 14.50 -9.06
C ALA A 4 -9.79 14.77 -8.38
N THR A 5 -9.70 15.45 -7.26
CA THR A 5 -10.78 16.11 -6.53
C THR A 5 -11.67 16.90 -7.50
N THR A 6 -12.97 16.65 -7.47
CA THR A 6 -13.96 17.58 -8.00
C THR A 6 -14.98 17.79 -6.91
N VAL A 7 -14.90 18.95 -6.25
CA VAL A 7 -16.00 19.49 -5.47
C VAL A 7 -16.92 20.16 -6.48
N VAL A 8 -18.07 19.56 -6.77
CA VAL A 8 -19.10 20.25 -7.55
C VAL A 8 -19.95 21.00 -6.54
N VAL A 9 -19.67 22.30 -6.39
CA VAL A 9 -20.62 23.24 -5.78
C VAL A 9 -21.62 23.59 -6.87
N ALA A 10 -22.82 23.03 -6.78
CA ALA A 10 -23.95 23.54 -7.55
C ALA A 10 -24.77 24.43 -6.59
N PRO A 11 -24.80 25.75 -6.76
CA PRO A 11 -25.91 26.51 -6.19
C PRO A 11 -27.20 25.90 -6.77
N ALA A 12 -28.22 25.70 -5.94
CA ALA A 12 -29.53 25.33 -6.43
C ALA A 12 -29.91 26.35 -7.54
N PRO A 13 -30.20 25.91 -8.78
CA PRO A 13 -30.68 26.85 -9.77
C PRO A 13 -31.97 27.45 -9.23
N ALA A 14 -32.05 28.78 -9.26
CA ALA A 14 -33.35 29.45 -9.18
C ALA A 14 -34.26 28.75 -10.21
N ALA A 15 -35.51 28.48 -9.82
CA ALA A 15 -36.41 27.49 -10.42
C ALA A 15 -36.73 27.64 -11.94
N ASP A 16 -36.06 28.53 -12.68
CA ASP A 16 -36.37 28.87 -14.07
C ASP A 16 -35.15 28.91 -15.03
N ASP A 17 -33.97 28.39 -14.67
CA ASP A 17 -32.83 28.41 -15.60
C ASP A 17 -32.79 27.20 -16.57
N LYS A 18 -33.59 27.31 -17.64
CA LYS A 18 -33.60 26.36 -18.78
C LYS A 18 -32.22 26.15 -19.42
N ALA A 19 -31.27 27.09 -19.28
CA ALA A 19 -29.94 26.96 -19.87
C ALA A 19 -29.05 25.97 -19.12
N LEU A 20 -29.23 25.79 -17.81
CA LEU A 20 -28.48 24.82 -17.01
C LEU A 20 -28.95 23.39 -17.27
N GLN A 21 -30.27 23.20 -17.41
CA GLN A 21 -30.84 21.91 -17.83
C GLN A 21 -30.39 21.54 -19.24
N GLN A 22 -30.26 22.52 -20.14
CA GLN A 22 -29.76 22.29 -21.49
C GLN A 22 -28.26 21.97 -21.52
N LYS A 23 -27.43 22.60 -20.67
CA LYS A 23 -26.00 22.23 -20.52
C LYS A 23 -25.80 20.84 -19.92
N LEU A 24 -26.62 20.43 -18.95
CA LEU A 24 -26.63 19.08 -18.40
C LEU A 24 -27.15 18.04 -19.41
N PHE A 25 -28.04 18.45 -20.33
CA PHE A 25 -28.54 17.63 -21.43
C PHE A 25 -27.53 17.52 -22.59
N GLU A 26 -26.78 18.57 -22.88
CA GLU A 26 -25.68 18.55 -23.87
C GLU A 26 -24.49 17.71 -23.39
N LEU A 27 -24.17 17.73 -22.08
CA LEU A 27 -23.20 16.80 -21.49
C LEU A 27 -23.66 15.33 -21.54
N LYS A 28 -24.97 15.07 -21.63
CA LYS A 28 -25.53 13.71 -21.82
C LYS A 28 -25.45 13.22 -23.28
N MET A 29 -25.19 14.09 -24.26
CA MET A 29 -25.35 13.78 -25.69
C MET A 29 -24.04 13.61 -26.49
N ASN A 30 -22.86 13.61 -25.87
CA ASN A 30 -21.61 13.28 -26.58
C ASN A 30 -20.85 12.07 -25.98
N PRO A 31 -21.37 10.84 -26.14
CA PRO A 31 -20.73 9.62 -25.64
C PRO A 31 -19.72 9.01 -26.64
N SER A 32 -18.91 9.81 -27.33
CA SER A 32 -17.97 9.30 -28.34
C SER A 32 -16.59 9.94 -28.25
N ALA A 33 -15.77 9.46 -27.30
CA ALA A 33 -14.30 9.35 -27.45
C ALA A 33 -13.63 8.52 -26.33
N ALA A 34 -14.28 7.47 -25.81
CA ALA A 34 -13.61 6.48 -24.98
C ALA A 34 -13.80 5.10 -25.63
N PRO A 35 -12.73 4.44 -26.10
CA PRO A 35 -12.87 3.12 -26.70
C PRO A 35 -13.42 2.15 -25.65
N ALA A 36 -14.42 1.37 -26.04
CA ALA A 36 -15.01 0.32 -25.23
C ALA A 36 -13.90 -0.60 -24.65
N PRO A 37 -14.02 -1.03 -23.38
CA PRO A 37 -13.05 -1.96 -22.81
C PRO A 37 -13.08 -3.25 -23.64
N ALA A 38 -11.95 -3.57 -24.27
CA ALA A 38 -11.77 -4.82 -24.98
C ALA A 38 -12.12 -5.99 -24.04
N PRO A 39 -12.76 -7.07 -24.55
CA PRO A 39 -13.13 -8.21 -23.73
C PRO A 39 -11.88 -8.71 -23.01
N ALA A 40 -11.98 -8.78 -21.67
CA ALA A 40 -10.90 -9.25 -20.83
C ALA A 40 -10.45 -10.62 -21.33
N LYS A 41 -9.30 -10.66 -22.01
CA LYS A 41 -8.61 -11.93 -22.28
C LYS A 41 -8.44 -12.60 -20.94
N LYS A 42 -9.03 -13.79 -20.78
CA LYS A 42 -8.76 -14.68 -19.63
C LYS A 42 -7.26 -14.82 -19.52
N ALA A 43 -6.65 -14.03 -18.65
CA ALA A 43 -5.25 -14.19 -18.29
C ALA A 43 -5.20 -15.59 -17.66
N SER A 44 -4.51 -16.51 -18.33
CA SER A 44 -4.13 -17.77 -17.71
C SER A 44 -3.47 -17.42 -16.37
N ALA A 45 -4.12 -17.79 -15.27
CA ALA A 45 -3.56 -17.59 -13.95
C ALA A 45 -2.23 -18.34 -13.90
N LYS A 46 -1.12 -17.61 -14.02
CA LYS A 46 0.18 -18.14 -13.62
C LYS A 46 0.05 -18.55 -12.15
N PRO A 47 0.65 -19.67 -11.73
CA PRO A 47 0.46 -20.17 -10.38
C PRO A 47 0.90 -19.07 -9.41
N ALA A 48 0.01 -18.64 -8.52
CA ALA A 48 0.43 -17.83 -7.39
C ALA A 48 1.53 -18.58 -6.65
N ALA A 49 2.58 -17.87 -6.20
CA ALA A 49 3.63 -18.43 -5.36
C ALA A 49 2.99 -19.34 -4.29
N LYS A 50 3.36 -20.63 -4.30
CA LYS A 50 2.71 -21.63 -3.43
C LYS A 50 2.91 -21.21 -1.98
N LYS A 51 1.80 -20.97 -1.26
CA LYS A 51 1.82 -20.67 0.17
C LYS A 51 2.54 -21.78 0.92
N LYS A 52 3.51 -21.42 1.77
CA LYS A 52 4.24 -22.38 2.60
C LYS A 52 3.36 -22.74 3.79
N LEU A 53 2.68 -23.88 3.70
CA LEU A 53 1.81 -24.40 4.74
C LEU A 53 2.51 -25.51 5.51
N ALA A 54 2.61 -25.38 6.84
CA ALA A 54 3.14 -26.41 7.73
C ALA A 54 2.15 -26.72 8.86
N GLY A 55 1.90 -28.00 9.12
CA GLY A 55 1.07 -28.43 10.24
C GLY A 55 1.83 -28.33 11.56
N GLY A 56 1.29 -27.59 12.53
CA GLY A 56 1.83 -27.46 13.88
C GLY A 56 1.28 -28.52 14.83
N SER A 57 2.08 -28.95 15.81
CA SER A 57 1.70 -29.91 16.85
C SER A 57 0.51 -29.47 17.71
N GLY A 58 0.22 -28.16 17.75
CA GLY A 58 -0.93 -27.56 18.43
C GLY A 58 -2.23 -27.51 17.63
N GLY A 59 -2.33 -28.21 16.50
CA GLY A 59 -3.55 -28.24 15.66
C GLY A 59 -3.80 -26.95 14.88
N TYR A 60 -2.76 -26.14 14.67
CA TYR A 60 -2.79 -24.97 13.81
C TYR A 60 -2.00 -25.20 12.52
N VAL A 61 -2.30 -24.44 11.48
CA VAL A 61 -1.57 -24.43 10.21
C VAL A 61 -0.76 -23.16 10.14
N LEU A 62 0.56 -23.27 10.03
CA LEU A 62 1.44 -22.15 9.79
C LEU A 62 1.41 -21.79 8.30
N GLU A 63 0.98 -20.57 7.98
CA GLU A 63 1.18 -19.92 6.69
C GLU A 63 2.45 -19.04 6.79
N ASP A 64 3.54 -19.53 6.22
CA ASP A 64 4.86 -18.88 6.27
C ASP A 64 5.21 -18.24 4.91
N VAL A 65 6.22 -17.37 4.93
CA VAL A 65 6.80 -16.75 3.74
C VAL A 65 7.93 -17.62 3.18
N PRO A 66 8.27 -17.52 1.89
CA PRO A 66 9.48 -18.14 1.35
C PRO A 66 10.75 -17.61 2.04
N HIS A 67 11.69 -18.50 2.35
CA HIS A 67 12.98 -18.15 2.96
C HIS A 67 14.13 -18.42 1.99
N LEU A 68 15.24 -17.70 2.12
CA LEU A 68 16.48 -17.96 1.36
C LEU A 68 16.94 -19.41 1.48
N THR A 69 16.83 -19.98 2.67
CA THR A 69 17.21 -21.36 2.97
C THR A 69 16.35 -22.41 2.28
N ASP A 70 15.18 -22.03 1.74
CA ASP A 70 14.29 -22.96 1.05
C ASP A 70 14.88 -23.40 -0.31
N TYR A 71 15.77 -22.59 -0.90
CA TYR A 71 16.47 -22.91 -2.15
C TYR A 71 17.99 -22.82 -2.06
N LEU A 72 18.53 -22.32 -0.94
CA LEU A 72 19.94 -22.34 -0.59
C LEU A 72 20.12 -23.09 0.75
N PRO A 73 20.05 -24.43 0.78
CA PRO A 73 19.97 -25.21 2.03
C PRO A 73 21.23 -25.12 2.90
N ASN A 74 22.39 -24.86 2.29
CA ASN A 74 23.68 -24.80 2.98
C ASN A 74 24.12 -23.36 3.30
N LEU A 75 23.17 -22.44 3.42
CA LEU A 75 23.48 -21.03 3.67
C LEU A 75 24.04 -20.85 5.08
N GLN A 76 25.28 -20.36 5.18
CA GLN A 76 25.90 -20.04 6.45
C GLN A 76 25.13 -18.92 7.15
N SER A 77 24.96 -19.05 8.47
CA SER A 77 24.38 -18.01 9.31
C SER A 77 25.42 -17.43 10.26
N PHE A 78 25.21 -16.19 10.68
CA PHE A 78 26.13 -15.41 11.51
C PHE A 78 25.38 -14.85 12.74
N PRO A 79 26.07 -14.58 13.87
CA PRO A 79 25.47 -13.84 14.97
C PRO A 79 24.96 -12.47 14.49
N ASN A 80 23.75 -12.09 14.93
CA ASN A 80 23.19 -10.79 14.58
C ASN A 80 24.00 -9.66 15.24
N PRO A 81 24.46 -8.62 14.50
CA PRO A 81 25.18 -7.47 15.05
C PRO A 81 24.48 -6.79 16.23
N LEU A 82 23.14 -6.84 16.27
CA LEU A 82 22.34 -6.31 17.37
C LEU A 82 22.68 -6.88 18.74
N GLN A 83 23.26 -8.09 18.79
CA GLN A 83 23.72 -8.71 20.04
C GLN A 83 24.73 -7.85 20.80
N ASN A 84 25.58 -7.14 20.05
CA ASN A 84 26.66 -6.33 20.60
C ASN A 84 26.35 -4.83 20.51
N HIS A 85 25.19 -4.44 19.99
CA HIS A 85 24.84 -3.05 19.79
C HIS A 85 24.49 -2.38 21.13
N PRO A 86 25.13 -1.27 21.53
CA PRO A 86 24.96 -0.66 22.86
C PRO A 86 23.50 -0.33 23.22
N ALA A 87 22.70 0.10 22.25
CA ALA A 87 21.29 0.42 22.48
C ALA A 87 20.39 -0.82 22.71
N TYR A 88 20.81 -2.01 22.24
CA TYR A 88 20.00 -3.23 22.28
C TYR A 88 20.53 -4.28 23.26
N SER A 89 21.83 -4.26 23.58
CA SER A 89 22.48 -5.23 24.47
C SER A 89 21.97 -5.19 25.92
N VAL A 90 21.35 -4.08 26.34
CA VAL A 90 20.78 -3.91 27.70
C VAL A 90 19.46 -4.67 27.88
N VAL A 91 18.72 -4.94 26.80
CA VAL A 91 17.42 -5.61 26.86
C VAL A 91 17.62 -7.12 26.80
N LYS A 92 17.12 -7.89 27.77
CA LYS A 92 17.36 -9.35 27.82
C LYS A 92 16.62 -10.16 26.75
N GLN A 93 15.55 -9.62 26.14
CA GLN A 93 14.67 -10.39 25.27
C GLN A 93 14.07 -9.56 24.12
N TYR A 94 14.91 -9.19 23.14
CA TYR A 94 14.47 -8.47 21.92
C TYR A 94 14.44 -9.35 20.67
N PHE A 95 15.12 -10.50 20.65
CA PHE A 95 15.05 -11.44 19.54
C PHE A 95 13.79 -12.31 19.61
N VAL A 96 13.13 -12.46 18.46
CA VAL A 96 11.98 -13.35 18.29
C VAL A 96 12.43 -14.75 17.89
N ASN A 97 11.83 -15.79 18.47
CA ASN A 97 12.23 -17.17 18.16
C ASN A 97 11.79 -17.59 16.76
N ALA A 98 12.51 -18.56 16.18
CA ALA A 98 12.23 -19.06 14.84
C ALA A 98 10.83 -19.69 14.73
N ASP A 99 10.28 -20.20 15.82
CA ASP A 99 8.98 -20.83 15.96
C ASP A 99 7.86 -19.89 16.45
N ASP A 100 8.16 -18.65 16.88
CA ASP A 100 7.16 -17.65 17.28
C ASP A 100 6.09 -17.44 16.18
N THR A 101 4.81 -17.70 16.50
CA THR A 101 3.69 -17.50 15.57
C THR A 101 2.65 -16.54 16.13
N VAL A 102 1.91 -15.89 15.23
CA VAL A 102 0.77 -15.02 15.54
C VAL A 102 -0.48 -15.64 14.93
N ALA A 103 -1.51 -15.88 15.73
CA ALA A 103 -2.76 -16.45 15.25
C ALA A 103 -3.50 -15.46 14.34
N LYS A 104 -3.95 -15.91 13.17
CA LYS A 104 -4.81 -15.09 12.28
C LYS A 104 -6.13 -14.75 12.97
N LYS A 105 -6.68 -15.70 13.74
CA LYS A 105 -7.91 -15.52 14.50
C LYS A 105 -7.64 -15.87 15.96
N ILE A 106 -7.65 -14.86 16.82
CA ILE A 106 -7.42 -15.06 18.26
C ILE A 106 -8.66 -15.61 18.99
N VAL A 107 -9.85 -15.37 18.45
CA VAL A 107 -11.12 -15.87 19.02
C VAL A 107 -11.47 -17.21 18.39
N VAL A 108 -11.38 -18.28 19.18
CA VAL A 108 -11.71 -19.65 18.78
C VAL A 108 -12.57 -20.34 19.85
N HIS A 109 -13.39 -21.30 19.44
CA HIS A 109 -14.15 -22.12 20.38
C HIS A 109 -13.27 -23.24 20.95
N LYS A 110 -13.61 -23.74 22.14
CA LYS A 110 -12.85 -24.78 22.84
C LYS A 110 -12.60 -26.03 21.99
N SER A 111 -13.56 -26.41 21.14
CA SER A 111 -13.52 -27.61 20.29
C SER A 111 -13.15 -27.32 18.83
N SER A 112 -12.94 -26.06 18.44
CA SER A 112 -12.58 -25.72 17.04
C SER A 112 -11.08 -25.81 16.80
N ALA A 113 -10.69 -26.14 15.57
CA ALA A 113 -9.30 -26.05 15.14
C ALA A 113 -8.73 -24.64 15.41
N ARG A 114 -7.45 -24.57 15.76
CA ARG A 114 -6.77 -23.30 16.04
C ARG A 114 -6.57 -22.44 14.79
N GLY A 115 -6.76 -23.03 13.60
CA GLY A 115 -6.79 -22.32 12.33
C GLY A 115 -5.41 -21.93 11.84
N THR A 116 -5.34 -20.86 11.05
CA THR A 116 -4.10 -20.37 10.43
C THR A 116 -3.32 -19.47 11.37
N HIS A 117 -2.01 -19.67 11.43
CA HIS A 117 -1.06 -18.83 12.13
C HIS A 117 -0.04 -18.26 11.12
N PHE A 118 0.47 -17.07 11.39
CA PHE A 118 1.55 -16.44 10.62
C PHE A 118 2.86 -16.45 11.41
N ARG A 119 4.00 -16.45 10.72
CA ARG A 119 5.29 -16.27 11.38
C ARG A 119 5.41 -14.85 11.95
N ARG A 120 5.79 -14.72 13.22
CA ARG A 120 6.02 -13.40 13.85
C ARG A 120 7.26 -12.74 13.24
N ALA A 121 7.14 -11.51 12.73
CA ALA A 121 8.29 -10.73 12.29
C ALA A 121 9.10 -10.15 13.46
N GLY A 122 10.38 -9.91 13.25
CA GLY A 122 11.27 -9.27 14.23
C GLY A 122 12.73 -9.72 14.07
N PRO A 123 13.66 -9.12 14.84
CA PRO A 123 15.07 -9.45 14.74
C PRO A 123 15.31 -10.90 15.21
N ARG A 124 16.19 -11.61 14.51
CA ARG A 124 16.61 -12.98 14.85
C ARG A 124 17.99 -12.99 15.47
N GLN A 125 18.28 -13.95 16.32
CA GLN A 125 19.63 -14.13 16.88
C GLN A 125 20.68 -14.35 15.80
N ARG A 126 20.30 -14.96 14.68
CA ARG A 126 21.19 -15.25 13.56
C ARG A 126 20.70 -14.63 12.26
N VAL A 127 21.61 -14.12 11.45
CA VAL A 127 21.37 -13.51 10.14
C VAL A 127 22.12 -14.26 9.04
N TYR A 128 21.69 -14.13 7.79
CA TYR A 128 22.30 -14.82 6.63
C TYR A 128 23.20 -13.92 5.78
N PHE A 129 23.25 -12.63 6.12
CA PHE A 129 24.12 -11.66 5.48
C PHE A 129 25.03 -11.03 6.52
N GLN A 130 26.33 -10.98 6.26
CA GLN A 130 27.26 -10.15 7.01
C GLN A 130 27.15 -8.69 6.56
N PRO A 131 27.35 -7.70 7.46
CA PRO A 131 27.18 -6.28 7.12
C PRO A 131 27.96 -5.80 5.90
N ASP A 132 29.21 -6.26 5.78
CA ASP A 132 30.19 -5.89 4.77
C ASP A 132 29.92 -6.53 3.39
N GLU A 133 29.20 -7.64 3.34
CA GLU A 133 28.78 -8.25 2.07
C GLU A 133 27.46 -7.68 1.54
N VAL A 134 26.68 -6.96 2.35
CA VAL A 134 25.36 -6.44 1.90
C VAL A 134 25.53 -5.33 0.88
N SER A 135 24.88 -5.51 -0.28
CA SER A 135 24.56 -4.42 -1.20
C SER A 135 23.04 -4.38 -1.37
N ALA A 136 22.43 -3.35 -0.78
CA ALA A 136 20.98 -3.20 -0.70
C ALA A 136 20.46 -2.20 -1.73
N ALA A 137 19.37 -2.55 -2.41
CA ALA A 137 18.63 -1.67 -3.30
C ALA A 137 17.23 -1.38 -2.77
N ILE A 138 16.80 -0.12 -2.81
CA ILE A 138 15.45 0.32 -2.41
C ILE A 138 14.75 0.89 -3.63
N VAL A 139 13.51 0.49 -3.88
CA VAL A 139 12.70 0.99 -5.01
C VAL A 139 11.28 1.31 -4.57
N THR A 140 10.74 2.44 -5.01
CA THR A 140 9.35 2.84 -4.78
C THR A 140 8.55 2.81 -6.09
N CYS A 141 7.44 2.08 -6.11
CA CYS A 141 6.62 1.84 -7.30
C CYS A 141 5.14 2.20 -7.07
N GLY A 142 4.45 2.54 -8.16
CA GLY A 142 3.01 2.77 -8.17
C GLY A 142 2.61 4.22 -7.89
N GLY A 143 1.43 4.40 -7.27
CA GLY A 143 0.94 5.72 -6.86
C GLY A 143 1.59 6.20 -5.56
N LEU A 144 1.60 7.51 -5.34
CA LEU A 144 2.15 8.09 -4.12
C LEU A 144 1.27 7.79 -2.90
N CYS A 145 1.88 7.86 -1.72
CA CYS A 145 1.25 7.62 -0.43
C CYS A 145 2.08 8.38 0.63
N PRO A 146 1.44 9.01 1.63
CA PRO A 146 2.16 9.53 2.78
C PRO A 146 3.04 8.46 3.43
N GLY A 147 4.23 8.84 3.89
CA GLY A 147 5.17 7.93 4.57
C GLY A 147 6.15 7.17 3.68
N LEU A 148 6.08 7.30 2.35
CA LEU A 148 7.05 6.65 1.45
C LEU A 148 8.51 7.04 1.77
N ASN A 149 8.79 8.32 1.95
CA ASN A 149 10.11 8.79 2.35
C ASN A 149 10.52 8.30 3.75
N THR A 150 9.57 8.16 4.67
CA THR A 150 9.81 7.59 6.00
C THR A 150 10.28 6.14 5.87
N VAL A 151 9.59 5.31 5.08
CA VAL A 151 10.00 3.92 4.83
C VAL A 151 11.41 3.84 4.24
N VAL A 152 11.72 4.67 3.23
CA VAL A 152 13.07 4.73 2.64
C VAL A 152 14.11 5.10 3.69
N ARG A 153 13.84 6.14 4.50
CA ARG A 153 14.74 6.58 5.57
C ARG A 153 14.97 5.48 6.61
N GLU A 154 13.91 4.86 7.14
CA GLU A 154 14.03 3.87 8.20
C GLU A 154 14.74 2.60 7.74
N ILE A 155 14.59 2.20 6.47
CA ILE A 155 15.38 1.09 5.90
C ILE A 155 16.87 1.48 5.85
N VAL A 156 17.21 2.68 5.37
CA VAL A 156 18.61 3.14 5.25
C VAL A 156 19.26 3.29 6.62
N CYS A 157 18.59 3.98 7.57
CA CYS A 157 19.08 4.14 8.94
C CYS A 157 19.15 2.80 9.67
N GLY A 158 18.15 1.92 9.52
CA GLY A 158 18.18 0.59 10.12
C GLY A 158 19.35 -0.25 9.60
N LEU A 159 19.55 -0.31 8.28
CA LEU A 159 20.68 -1.03 7.68
C LEU A 159 22.03 -0.48 8.16
N HIS A 160 22.19 0.84 8.19
CA HIS A 160 23.44 1.49 8.58
C HIS A 160 23.70 1.42 10.08
N ASP A 161 22.79 1.96 10.89
CA ASP A 161 23.02 2.18 12.32
C ASP A 161 22.88 0.88 13.13
N MET A 162 21.94 0.00 12.74
CA MET A 162 21.69 -1.25 13.49
C MET A 162 22.52 -2.43 12.98
N TYR A 163 22.77 -2.48 11.66
CA TYR A 163 23.45 -3.61 11.04
C TYR A 163 24.82 -3.27 10.46
N GLY A 164 25.27 -2.02 10.43
CA GLY A 164 26.60 -1.65 9.92
C GLY A 164 26.75 -1.74 8.40
N VAL A 165 25.63 -1.79 7.66
CA VAL A 165 25.62 -1.87 6.19
C VAL A 165 25.91 -0.48 5.61
N THR A 166 26.89 -0.39 4.73
CA THR A 166 27.31 0.88 4.11
C THR A 166 26.90 1.01 2.64
N SER A 167 26.63 -0.10 1.94
CA SER A 167 26.22 -0.09 0.54
C SER A 167 24.70 -0.15 0.40
N VAL A 168 24.07 1.02 0.29
CA VAL A 168 22.63 1.16 0.03
C VAL A 168 22.39 2.10 -1.15
N VAL A 169 21.62 1.64 -2.13
CA VAL A 169 21.28 2.41 -3.33
C VAL A 169 19.78 2.52 -3.51
N GLY A 170 19.31 3.68 -3.93
CA GLY A 170 17.94 3.91 -4.39
C GLY A 170 17.83 3.69 -5.89
N ILE A 171 16.83 2.94 -6.35
CA ILE A 171 16.51 2.78 -7.76
C ILE A 171 15.49 3.86 -8.16
N GLU A 172 15.86 4.69 -9.13
CA GLU A 172 15.03 5.83 -9.49
C GLU A 172 13.89 5.47 -10.46
N GLY A 173 12.70 6.05 -10.25
CA GLY A 173 11.60 5.93 -11.19
C GLY A 173 10.94 4.54 -11.22
N GLY A 174 10.93 3.82 -10.11
CA GLY A 174 10.30 2.49 -10.00
C GLY A 174 11.05 1.40 -10.79
N TYR A 175 10.34 0.37 -11.27
CA TYR A 175 10.99 -0.77 -11.92
C TYR A 175 11.82 -0.42 -13.16
N LYS A 176 11.46 0.65 -13.87
CA LYS A 176 12.22 1.09 -15.04
C LYS A 176 13.64 1.54 -14.71
N GLY A 177 13.90 1.96 -13.46
CA GLY A 177 15.23 2.38 -13.01
C GLY A 177 16.27 1.27 -13.06
N PHE A 178 15.84 0.00 -12.95
CA PHE A 178 16.76 -1.14 -13.08
C PHE A 178 17.41 -1.24 -14.46
N TYR A 179 16.78 -0.70 -15.52
CA TYR A 179 17.24 -0.86 -16.90
C TYR A 179 18.36 0.11 -17.27
N ALA A 180 18.33 1.32 -16.73
CA ALA A 180 19.24 2.39 -17.11
C ALA A 180 20.42 2.56 -16.14
N ARG A 181 20.54 1.69 -15.12
CA ARG A 181 21.47 1.88 -13.98
C ARG A 181 21.26 3.23 -13.27
N ASN A 182 20.04 3.76 -13.31
CA ASN A 182 19.69 5.02 -12.64
C ASN A 182 19.56 4.78 -11.15
N THR A 183 20.65 5.02 -10.41
CA THR A 183 20.65 4.87 -8.97
C THR A 183 21.32 6.02 -8.26
N VAL A 184 20.78 6.30 -7.08
CA VAL A 184 21.29 7.29 -6.13
C VAL A 184 21.83 6.57 -4.90
N GLU A 185 22.96 7.03 -4.38
CA GLU A 185 23.52 6.52 -3.13
C GLU A 185 22.68 7.00 -1.93
N LEU A 186 22.32 6.08 -1.05
CA LEU A 186 21.54 6.36 0.14
C LEU A 186 22.39 6.15 1.39
N THR A 187 22.64 7.23 2.12
CA THR A 187 23.34 7.25 3.40
C THR A 187 22.43 7.89 4.45
N PRO A 188 22.64 7.64 5.76
CA PRO A 188 21.85 8.32 6.81
C PRO A 188 21.82 9.84 6.65
N ARG A 189 22.91 10.42 6.13
CA ARG A 189 22.99 11.84 5.80
C ARG A 189 22.12 12.22 4.60
N SER A 190 22.15 11.46 3.51
CA SER A 190 21.35 11.79 2.31
C SER A 190 19.85 11.57 2.51
N VAL A 191 19.46 10.65 3.38
CA VAL A 191 18.05 10.45 3.80
C VAL A 191 17.65 11.27 5.02
N ASN A 192 18.52 12.16 5.50
CA ASN A 192 18.13 13.03 6.60
C ASN A 192 16.95 13.91 6.20
N ASP A 193 15.99 14.10 7.10
CA ASP A 193 14.79 14.94 6.91
C ASP A 193 13.84 14.58 5.75
N ILE A 194 14.10 13.56 4.92
CA ILE A 194 13.19 13.21 3.82
C ILE A 194 11.80 12.79 4.34
N HIS A 195 11.72 12.24 5.55
CA HIS A 195 10.48 11.86 6.24
C HIS A 195 9.53 13.04 6.48
N LYS A 196 10.04 14.28 6.46
CA LYS A 196 9.24 15.52 6.60
C LYS A 196 8.56 15.93 5.29
N ARG A 197 8.87 15.27 4.17
CA ARG A 197 8.38 15.62 2.83
C ARG A 197 7.46 14.55 2.29
N GLY A 198 6.37 14.96 1.65
CA GLY A 198 5.50 14.09 0.87
C GLY A 198 6.18 13.50 -0.36
N GLY A 199 5.52 12.53 -0.99
CA GLY A 199 6.03 11.85 -2.18
C GLY A 199 7.18 10.89 -1.88
N THR A 200 8.08 10.69 -2.85
CA THR A 200 9.27 9.84 -2.70
C THR A 200 10.48 10.49 -3.38
N VAL A 201 11.62 10.53 -2.68
CA VAL A 201 12.89 11.08 -3.23
C VAL A 201 13.45 10.25 -4.38
N LEU A 202 13.05 8.99 -4.53
CA LEU A 202 13.49 8.12 -5.62
C LEU A 202 12.67 8.32 -6.91
N GLY A 203 11.61 9.14 -6.86
CA GLY A 203 10.57 9.11 -7.90
C GLY A 203 9.86 7.76 -7.96
N THR A 204 8.79 7.67 -8.75
CA THR A 204 8.06 6.41 -8.90
C THR A 204 7.44 6.28 -10.28
N SER A 205 7.13 5.05 -10.69
CA SER A 205 6.41 4.81 -11.94
C SER A 205 5.44 3.64 -11.80
N ARG A 206 4.47 3.58 -12.73
CA ARG A 206 3.52 2.48 -12.86
C ARG A 206 3.95 1.54 -13.99
N GLY A 207 3.81 0.24 -13.74
CA GLY A 207 4.14 -0.80 -14.72
C GLY A 207 5.63 -0.86 -15.06
N GLY A 208 5.93 -1.28 -16.28
CA GLY A 208 7.31 -1.36 -16.77
C GLY A 208 8.16 -2.40 -16.05
N GLN A 209 7.54 -3.49 -15.57
CA GLN A 209 8.24 -4.61 -14.97
C GLN A 209 8.65 -5.62 -16.07
N ASP A 210 9.94 -5.86 -16.18
CA ASP A 210 10.56 -6.89 -17.02
C ASP A 210 11.48 -7.70 -16.09
N THR A 211 10.98 -8.85 -15.64
CA THR A 211 11.63 -9.63 -14.59
C THR A 211 13.05 -10.03 -14.96
N ALA A 212 13.29 -10.44 -16.21
CA ALA A 212 14.62 -10.85 -16.65
C ALA A 212 15.61 -9.69 -16.52
N LYS A 213 15.27 -8.52 -17.07
CA LYS A 213 16.15 -7.33 -16.98
C LYS A 213 16.37 -6.84 -15.56
N ILE A 214 15.36 -6.93 -14.71
CA ILE A 214 15.50 -6.57 -13.29
C ILE A 214 16.47 -7.51 -12.60
N VAL A 215 16.33 -8.84 -12.79
CA VAL A 215 17.22 -9.82 -12.17
C VAL A 215 18.64 -9.75 -12.75
N ASP A 216 18.79 -9.50 -14.05
CA ASP A 216 20.09 -9.22 -14.69
C ASP A 216 20.76 -8.00 -14.03
N SER A 217 20.02 -6.90 -13.84
CA SER A 217 20.51 -5.70 -13.16
C SER A 217 20.89 -5.96 -11.69
N ILE A 218 20.11 -6.75 -10.96
CA ILE A 218 20.42 -7.17 -9.58
C ILE A 218 21.73 -7.94 -9.56
N GLN A 219 21.89 -8.91 -10.46
CA GLN A 219 23.08 -9.76 -10.55
C GLN A 219 24.33 -8.98 -10.98
N ASP A 220 24.23 -8.19 -12.05
CA ASP A 220 25.33 -7.37 -12.60
C ASP A 220 25.87 -6.35 -11.61
N ARG A 221 25.03 -5.90 -10.67
CA ARG A 221 25.37 -4.88 -9.68
C ARG A 221 25.73 -5.47 -8.32
N GLY A 222 25.71 -6.80 -8.19
CA GLY A 222 26.01 -7.49 -6.94
C GLY A 222 24.99 -7.22 -5.83
N ILE A 223 23.76 -6.81 -6.18
CA ILE A 223 22.71 -6.51 -5.20
C ILE A 223 22.22 -7.82 -4.59
N ASN A 224 22.29 -7.93 -3.28
CA ASN A 224 21.87 -9.12 -2.53
C ASN A 224 20.70 -8.87 -1.57
N GLN A 225 20.22 -7.63 -1.49
CA GLN A 225 18.95 -7.31 -0.83
C GLN A 225 18.19 -6.28 -1.67
N VAL A 226 16.91 -6.54 -1.95
CA VAL A 226 16.04 -5.62 -2.70
C VAL A 226 14.78 -5.35 -1.91
N TYR A 227 14.58 -4.10 -1.53
CA TYR A 227 13.40 -3.60 -0.83
C TYR A 227 12.46 -2.93 -1.82
N ILE A 228 11.31 -3.58 -2.07
CA ILE A 228 10.34 -3.17 -3.09
C ILE A 228 9.09 -2.61 -2.40
N ILE A 229 8.92 -1.30 -2.46
CA ILE A 229 7.85 -0.57 -1.80
C ILE A 229 6.76 -0.22 -2.83
N GLY A 230 5.54 -0.73 -2.65
CA GLY A 230 4.46 -0.48 -3.61
C GLY A 230 3.19 -1.28 -3.36
N GLY A 231 2.15 -1.02 -4.15
CA GLY A 231 0.85 -1.70 -4.03
C GLY A 231 0.81 -3.06 -4.73
N ASP A 232 -0.38 -3.63 -4.91
CA ASP A 232 -0.57 -5.00 -5.43
C ASP A 232 0.19 -5.33 -6.71
N GLY A 233 0.14 -4.45 -7.71
CA GLY A 233 0.86 -4.66 -8.96
C GLY A 233 2.36 -4.75 -8.77
N THR A 234 2.90 -3.97 -7.82
CA THR A 234 4.30 -4.02 -7.42
C THR A 234 4.61 -5.32 -6.67
N GLN A 235 3.77 -5.74 -5.73
CA GLN A 235 4.04 -6.96 -4.96
C GLN A 235 3.93 -8.23 -5.82
N LYS A 236 3.04 -8.26 -6.82
CA LYS A 236 3.05 -9.29 -7.88
C LYS A 236 4.37 -9.32 -8.63
N GLY A 237 4.93 -8.14 -8.92
CA GLY A 237 6.25 -8.03 -9.53
C GLY A 237 7.37 -8.58 -8.64
N ALA A 238 7.37 -8.19 -7.35
CA ALA A 238 8.30 -8.71 -6.35
C ALA A 238 8.29 -10.24 -6.27
N ALA A 239 7.10 -10.86 -6.30
CA ALA A 239 6.97 -12.31 -6.31
C ALA A 239 7.64 -12.95 -7.54
N THR A 240 7.40 -12.43 -8.74
CA THR A 240 8.04 -12.97 -9.95
C THR A 240 9.55 -12.71 -10.00
N ILE A 241 10.03 -11.61 -9.40
CA ILE A 241 11.48 -11.34 -9.24
C ILE A 241 12.10 -12.38 -8.30
N HIS A 242 11.43 -12.68 -7.19
CA HIS A 242 11.86 -13.72 -6.26
C HIS A 242 11.91 -15.11 -6.92
N GLU A 243 10.88 -15.49 -7.68
CA GLU A 243 10.84 -16.76 -8.43
C GLU A 243 12.02 -16.88 -9.40
N GLU A 244 12.36 -15.80 -10.11
CA GLU A 244 13.49 -15.79 -11.05
C GLU A 244 14.85 -15.83 -10.34
N ILE A 245 15.00 -15.12 -9.22
CA ILE A 245 16.17 -15.19 -8.32
C ILE A 245 16.37 -16.62 -7.81
N GLN A 246 15.28 -17.27 -7.37
CA GLN A 246 15.29 -18.66 -6.92
C GLN A 246 15.69 -19.60 -8.05
N ARG A 247 15.10 -19.43 -9.25
CA ARG A 247 15.44 -20.24 -10.44
C ARG A 247 16.91 -20.15 -10.81
N ARG A 248 17.53 -18.98 -10.62
CA ARG A 248 18.96 -18.74 -10.87
C ARG A 248 19.87 -19.11 -9.69
N GLY A 249 19.31 -19.47 -8.53
CA GLY A 249 20.09 -19.81 -7.34
C GLY A 249 20.87 -18.63 -6.74
N LEU A 250 20.38 -17.39 -6.91
CA LEU A 250 21.09 -16.20 -6.42
C LEU A 250 20.86 -16.01 -4.91
N LYS A 251 21.94 -15.72 -4.17
CA LYS A 251 21.88 -15.29 -2.75
C LYS A 251 21.40 -13.84 -2.69
N CYS A 252 20.12 -13.61 -2.98
CA CYS A 252 19.49 -12.28 -2.98
C CYS A 252 18.12 -12.33 -2.28
N ALA A 253 17.94 -11.51 -1.26
CA ALA A 253 16.67 -11.37 -0.55
C ALA A 253 15.76 -10.34 -1.24
N VAL A 254 14.50 -10.71 -1.52
CA VAL A 254 13.48 -9.77 -2.02
C VAL A 254 12.49 -9.49 -0.90
N VAL A 255 12.43 -8.25 -0.46
CA VAL A 255 11.56 -7.79 0.63
C VAL A 255 10.48 -6.87 0.06
N GLY A 256 9.23 -7.30 0.14
CA GLY A 256 8.07 -6.49 -0.25
C GLY A 256 7.56 -5.65 0.91
N VAL A 257 7.43 -4.33 0.72
CA VAL A 257 6.77 -3.42 1.65
C VAL A 257 5.45 -2.96 1.03
N PRO A 258 4.30 -3.51 1.46
CA PRO A 258 3.02 -3.25 0.80
C PRO A 258 2.54 -1.83 1.11
N LYS A 259 2.24 -1.08 0.05
CA LYS A 259 1.84 0.33 0.09
C LYS A 259 0.45 0.53 -0.52
N THR A 260 -0.52 0.83 0.32
CA THR A 260 -1.89 1.22 -0.05
C THR A 260 -2.38 2.26 0.95
N ILE A 261 -3.06 3.30 0.48
CA ILE A 261 -3.82 4.18 1.38
C ILE A 261 -5.22 3.64 1.62
N ASP A 262 -5.71 2.72 0.78
CA ASP A 262 -7.09 2.23 0.83
C ASP A 262 -7.32 1.24 1.99
N ASN A 263 -6.26 0.89 2.74
CA ASN A 263 -6.24 -0.08 3.84
C ASN A 263 -6.89 -1.44 3.51
N ASP A 264 -6.68 -1.91 2.29
CA ASP A 264 -7.36 -3.08 1.70
C ASP A 264 -6.51 -4.37 1.74
N ILE A 265 -5.50 -4.43 2.60
CA ILE A 265 -4.64 -5.61 2.75
C ILE A 265 -5.22 -6.54 3.82
N ALA A 266 -5.78 -7.67 3.39
CA ALA A 266 -6.54 -8.61 4.22
C ALA A 266 -5.80 -9.22 5.44
N VAL A 267 -4.49 -9.04 5.57
CA VAL A 267 -3.66 -9.65 6.64
C VAL A 267 -3.12 -8.62 7.65
N ILE A 268 -3.35 -7.33 7.43
CA ILE A 268 -2.96 -6.27 8.37
C ILE A 268 -4.17 -5.42 8.72
N ASP A 269 -4.20 -4.88 9.94
CA ASP A 269 -5.29 -4.00 10.37
C ASP A 269 -5.14 -2.58 9.80
N LYS A 270 -3.89 -2.14 9.56
CA LYS A 270 -3.58 -0.79 9.11
C LYS A 270 -2.35 -0.75 8.20
N SER A 271 -2.49 -0.16 7.02
CA SER A 271 -1.39 0.21 6.13
C SER A 271 -0.85 1.61 6.44
N PHE A 272 0.44 1.83 6.18
CA PHE A 272 1.01 3.16 6.36
C PHE A 272 0.40 4.17 5.37
N GLY A 273 0.23 5.41 5.84
CA GLY A 273 -0.39 6.49 5.07
C GLY A 273 -1.92 6.51 5.08
N PHE A 274 -2.60 5.47 5.60
CA PHE A 274 -4.06 5.45 5.75
C PHE A 274 -4.55 6.56 6.69
N ASP A 275 -4.00 6.66 7.91
CA ASP A 275 -4.44 7.66 8.90
C ASP A 275 -4.26 9.08 8.37
N THR A 276 -3.11 9.38 7.75
CA THR A 276 -2.88 10.68 7.11
C THR A 276 -3.88 10.94 5.97
N ALA A 277 -4.25 9.92 5.19
CA ALA A 277 -5.28 10.08 4.16
C ALA A 277 -6.67 10.39 4.76
N VAL A 278 -7.00 9.78 5.91
CA VAL A 278 -8.23 10.07 6.66
C VAL A 278 -8.22 11.50 7.22
N GLU A 279 -7.10 11.97 7.76
CA GLU A 279 -6.97 13.35 8.26
C GLU A 279 -7.16 14.38 7.14
N GLU A 280 -6.55 14.17 5.97
CA GLU A 280 -6.74 15.06 4.83
C GLU A 280 -8.16 14.98 4.25
N ALA A 281 -8.79 13.79 4.27
CA ALA A 281 -10.18 13.62 3.88
C ALA A 281 -11.13 14.42 4.78
N GLN A 282 -10.90 14.44 6.10
CA GLN A 282 -11.69 15.26 7.03
C GLN A 282 -11.58 16.75 6.72
N ARG A 283 -10.39 17.25 6.40
CA ARG A 283 -10.23 18.67 6.01
C ARG A 283 -11.07 19.02 4.78
N ALA A 284 -11.13 18.12 3.79
CA ALA A 284 -11.94 18.30 2.59
C ALA A 284 -13.45 18.27 2.91
N ILE A 285 -13.88 17.36 3.78
CA ILE A 285 -15.28 17.28 4.26
C ILE A 285 -15.68 18.56 4.97
N ASN A 286 -14.87 19.04 5.92
CA ASN A 286 -15.18 20.24 6.69
C ASN A 286 -15.32 21.47 5.80
N ALA A 287 -14.46 21.61 4.78
CA ALA A 287 -14.57 22.68 3.81
C ALA A 287 -15.89 22.59 3.01
N ALA A 288 -16.25 21.39 2.53
CA ALA A 288 -17.50 21.20 1.79
C ALA A 288 -18.75 21.41 2.66
N HIS A 289 -18.69 21.05 3.94
CA HIS A 289 -19.77 21.27 4.89
C HIS A 289 -20.04 22.77 5.11
N VAL A 290 -19.00 23.56 5.37
CA VAL A 290 -19.12 25.03 5.51
C VAL A 290 -19.73 25.67 4.25
N GLU A 291 -19.32 25.22 3.06
CA GLU A 291 -19.90 25.68 1.79
C GLU A 291 -21.38 25.30 1.66
N ALA A 292 -21.75 24.07 2.03
CA ALA A 292 -23.11 23.57 1.96
C ALA A 292 -24.06 24.31 2.93
N GLU A 293 -23.60 24.63 4.14
CA GLU A 293 -24.38 25.42 5.12
C GLU A 293 -24.55 26.89 4.72
N SER A 294 -23.61 27.42 3.92
CA SER A 294 -23.61 28.83 3.51
C SER A 294 -24.59 29.13 2.36
N ALA A 295 -25.23 28.11 1.79
CA ALA A 295 -26.18 28.26 0.69
C ALA A 295 -27.53 27.61 1.00
N GLU A 296 -28.62 28.28 0.63
CA GLU A 296 -29.95 27.67 0.70
C GLU A 296 -30.03 26.45 -0.23
N ASN A 297 -30.39 25.29 0.33
CA ASN A 297 -30.35 23.98 -0.34
C ASN A 297 -28.94 23.61 -0.88
N GLY A 298 -27.87 24.04 -0.20
CA GLY A 298 -26.50 23.71 -0.55
C GLY A 298 -26.19 22.21 -0.44
N VAL A 299 -25.50 21.68 -1.45
CA VAL A 299 -25.00 20.29 -1.48
C VAL A 299 -23.49 20.28 -1.68
N GLY A 300 -22.78 19.74 -0.69
CA GLY A 300 -21.34 19.51 -0.74
C GLY A 300 -21.04 18.09 -1.22
N VAL A 301 -20.33 17.93 -2.34
CA VAL A 301 -19.89 16.61 -2.82
C VAL A 301 -18.38 16.51 -2.72
N VAL A 302 -17.88 15.55 -1.93
CA VAL A 302 -16.46 15.32 -1.71
C VAL A 302 -16.07 13.95 -2.24
N LYS A 303 -15.30 13.94 -3.33
CA LYS A 303 -14.67 12.72 -3.81
C LYS A 303 -13.44 12.37 -2.97
N LEU A 304 -13.41 11.15 -2.42
CA LEU A 304 -12.33 10.60 -1.63
C LEU A 304 -11.61 9.45 -2.35
N MET A 305 -10.55 8.95 -1.73
CA MET A 305 -9.83 7.76 -2.18
C MET A 305 -10.54 6.49 -1.70
N GLY A 306 -10.33 5.36 -2.38
CA GLY A 306 -11.05 4.12 -2.13
C GLY A 306 -11.40 3.39 -3.41
N ARG A 307 -10.42 2.79 -4.09
CA ARG A 307 -10.64 2.20 -5.42
C ARG A 307 -11.62 1.03 -5.37
N ASN A 308 -11.43 0.16 -4.39
CA ASN A 308 -12.19 -1.07 -4.22
C ASN A 308 -12.80 -1.19 -2.81
N SER A 309 -12.44 -0.27 -1.90
CA SER A 309 -12.88 -0.26 -0.50
C SER A 309 -13.21 1.15 -0.05
N GLY A 310 -14.23 1.27 0.81
CA GLY A 310 -14.72 2.53 1.36
C GLY A 310 -14.09 2.95 2.68
N PHE A 311 -12.97 2.35 3.11
CA PHE A 311 -12.42 2.59 4.45
C PHE A 311 -12.11 4.06 4.74
N ILE A 312 -11.50 4.79 3.80
CA ILE A 312 -11.20 6.21 4.00
C ILE A 312 -12.50 7.02 4.16
N ALA A 313 -13.46 6.80 3.25
CA ALA A 313 -14.75 7.49 3.29
C ALA A 313 -15.51 7.22 4.60
N MET A 314 -15.56 5.97 5.04
CA MET A 314 -16.21 5.57 6.29
C MET A 314 -15.53 6.19 7.52
N TYR A 315 -14.20 6.09 7.63
CA TYR A 315 -13.47 6.63 8.78
C TYR A 315 -13.55 8.16 8.84
N ALA A 316 -13.42 8.84 7.69
CA ALA A 316 -13.53 10.29 7.62
C ALA A 316 -14.94 10.77 7.98
N THR A 317 -15.98 10.10 7.48
CA THR A 317 -17.38 10.38 7.80
C THR A 317 -17.66 10.22 9.29
N LEU A 318 -17.26 9.09 9.89
CA LEU A 318 -17.46 8.83 11.32
C LEU A 318 -16.72 9.83 12.21
N ALA A 319 -15.55 10.30 11.77
CA ALA A 319 -14.75 11.27 12.51
C ALA A 319 -15.31 12.70 12.44
N SER A 320 -15.82 13.15 11.27
CA SER A 320 -16.38 14.50 11.11
C SER A 320 -17.77 14.62 11.73
N ARG A 321 -18.66 13.62 11.55
CA ARG A 321 -20.09 13.67 11.91
C ARG A 321 -20.96 14.66 11.12
N ASP A 322 -20.39 15.35 10.13
CA ASP A 322 -21.07 16.36 9.31
C ASP A 322 -21.45 15.85 7.92
N VAL A 323 -21.40 14.53 7.72
CA VAL A 323 -21.71 13.85 6.47
C VAL A 323 -23.07 13.18 6.56
N ASP A 324 -24.00 13.63 5.72
CA ASP A 324 -25.37 13.09 5.63
C ASP A 324 -25.43 11.81 4.79
N CYS A 325 -24.56 11.69 3.78
CA CYS A 325 -24.52 10.53 2.91
C CYS A 325 -23.08 10.05 2.64
N CYS A 326 -22.80 8.78 2.94
CA CYS A 326 -21.51 8.15 2.65
C CYS A 326 -21.69 7.08 1.57
N LEU A 327 -21.12 7.30 0.39
CA LEU A 327 -21.18 6.37 -0.73
C LEU A 327 -19.88 5.57 -0.77
N ILE A 328 -20.01 4.24 -0.78
CA ILE A 328 -18.86 3.33 -0.72
C ILE A 328 -19.01 2.20 -1.76
N PRO A 329 -17.89 1.68 -2.31
CA PRO A 329 -17.94 0.62 -3.33
C PRO A 329 -18.60 -0.68 -2.83
N GLU A 330 -18.59 -0.93 -1.52
CA GLU A 330 -19.23 -2.09 -0.90
C GLU A 330 -20.76 -2.02 -0.89
N SER A 331 -21.34 -0.83 -1.04
CA SER A 331 -22.79 -0.60 -1.02
C SER A 331 -23.22 0.16 -2.28
N PRO A 332 -23.47 -0.54 -3.40
CA PRO A 332 -23.93 0.08 -4.64
C PRO A 332 -25.21 0.90 -4.45
N PHE A 333 -25.32 2.01 -5.17
CA PHE A 333 -26.49 2.90 -5.10
C PHE A 333 -27.01 3.23 -6.50
N TYR A 334 -28.25 3.70 -6.54
CA TYR A 334 -28.87 4.26 -7.74
C TYR A 334 -29.16 5.74 -7.50
N LEU A 335 -28.94 6.58 -8.51
CA LEU A 335 -29.25 8.01 -8.40
C LEU A 335 -30.77 8.24 -8.34
N ASP A 336 -31.50 7.57 -9.23
CA ASP A 336 -32.95 7.73 -9.40
C ASP A 336 -33.71 6.42 -9.14
N GLY A 337 -35.02 6.53 -8.95
CA GLY A 337 -35.93 5.40 -8.70
C GLY A 337 -36.32 5.25 -7.23
N LYS A 338 -37.17 4.25 -6.94
CA LYS A 338 -37.66 4.01 -5.58
C LYS A 338 -36.50 3.53 -4.68
N GLY A 339 -36.08 4.37 -3.74
CA GLY A 339 -34.90 4.13 -2.91
C GLY A 339 -33.58 4.61 -3.53
N GLY A 340 -33.64 5.38 -4.62
CA GLY A 340 -32.47 6.08 -5.16
C GLY A 340 -32.11 7.31 -4.32
N LEU A 341 -30.87 7.76 -4.44
CA LEU A 341 -30.30 8.85 -3.64
C LEU A 341 -31.15 10.14 -3.71
N SER A 342 -31.73 10.45 -4.88
CA SER A 342 -32.62 11.60 -5.08
C SER A 342 -33.93 11.52 -4.30
N SER A 343 -34.41 10.29 -4.02
CA SER A 343 -35.65 10.04 -3.26
C SER A 343 -35.46 10.02 -1.74
N SER A 344 -34.21 9.92 -1.28
CA SER A 344 -33.83 9.82 0.14
C SER A 344 -33.19 11.10 0.71
N SER A 345 -33.04 12.15 -0.09
CA SER A 345 -32.47 13.42 0.37
C SER A 345 -33.32 14.02 1.51
N PRO A 346 -32.71 14.69 2.52
CA PRO A 346 -33.46 15.24 3.64
C PRO A 346 -34.53 16.22 3.20
N ARG A 347 -35.62 16.33 3.98
CA ARG A 347 -36.70 17.29 3.75
C ARG A 347 -36.14 18.72 3.66
N SER A 348 -36.73 19.52 2.77
CA SER A 348 -36.39 20.92 2.48
C SER A 348 -35.87 21.70 3.70
N GLY A 349 -34.64 22.23 3.61
CA GLY A 349 -34.08 23.16 4.59
C GLY A 349 -32.79 22.75 5.30
N SER A 350 -32.19 21.58 5.02
CA SER A 350 -30.87 21.20 5.59
C SER A 350 -29.80 21.04 4.50
N ALA A 351 -28.61 21.58 4.75
CA ALA A 351 -27.41 21.32 3.97
C ALA A 351 -27.14 19.81 3.91
N THR A 352 -26.61 19.31 2.78
CA THR A 352 -26.29 17.88 2.62
C THR A 352 -24.84 17.71 2.17
N THR A 353 -24.03 16.98 2.94
CA THR A 353 -22.67 16.59 2.54
C THR A 353 -22.62 15.12 2.14
N ALA A 354 -22.17 14.84 0.91
CA ALA A 354 -22.00 13.50 0.38
C ALA A 354 -20.53 13.19 0.09
N THR A 355 -20.06 12.02 0.53
CA THR A 355 -18.72 11.50 0.19
C THR A 355 -18.82 10.36 -0.85
N TRP A 356 -17.87 10.31 -1.80
CA TRP A 356 -17.82 9.27 -2.85
C TRP A 356 -16.41 8.77 -3.13
#